data_AF-A0A084SG74-F1
#
_entry.id   AF-A0A084SG74-F1
#
_cell.length_a   1.000
_cell.length_b   1.000
_cell.length_c   1.000
_cell.angle_alpha   90.00
_cell.angle_beta   90.00
_cell.angle_gamma   90.00
#
_symmetry.space_group_name_H-M   'P 1'
#
loop_
_entity.id
_entity.type
_entity.pdbx_description
1 polymer ?
#
loop_
_entity_poly.entity_id
_entity_poly.type
_entity_poly.pdbx_seq_one_letter_code
_entity_poly.pdbx_strand_id
1 'polypeptide(L)'
;MNQEAMSLESPLEQEPEREAVPLDPHEMLYVPLRRRFTSEYVTNEEGGKELLIHFGYNEVSFDEPDLFAFGETLIQQDQFMAGSATAWSTGEPYAWERVKRLLEALLAEEFLTREPPGKPPTESEFHRRLMESEAQRDAPTEPLWWNPDCPQVMERLTGRPLELGYLETVLSVHRVAHPALDAEGRHVGEMNVFPDAMRMKIPTEWRMCQYPGSRYRNEALMNMTALKAMTRYWKPMMQGLLDVREEFLRRYPLLPDGRWRMGDLHALACDVLALPTLLLMRGNAPVPNGTLEPVLSSIFRVTDGVRMVLAYLLFLPERPMPYDTPITPAELYRFVEYGNFFVSGRGVCAGPQPMVDELFATLMEGKPVTGAPPAVPEWNADIPAAVDYGQLGLQLYALQFNLWSYMCRAYEVIREALLPVEDEPGSVLSRLRERIERDWDTLLPTRLEQAAQRDWAEARYIEMFDRAQRGMRGFREDTLVRLRDVFTPARDGMDARTRTLLRELLHARAGALSGTRRDVLDTVADAIAEFLAIERPVLRALDGVQRQVNALLQRPHPERKLTSEDLALQHRLRVGTFGVLPYLMDVFREEMGIAIETTEATTHCSFVGN
;
A
#
# COMPACT_ATOMS: atom_id res chain seq x y z
N MET A 1 1.81 3.71 -2.64
CA MET A 1 0.34 3.83 -2.80
C MET A 1 -0.02 5.19 -2.25
N ASN A 2 -0.28 6.15 -3.15
CA ASN A 2 -0.37 7.60 -2.93
C ASN A 2 0.84 8.27 -2.25
N GLN A 3 2.01 8.15 -2.86
CA GLN A 3 3.11 9.12 -2.69
C GLN A 3 3.33 9.95 -3.97
N GLU A 4 2.40 9.91 -4.93
CA GLU A 4 2.40 10.86 -6.07
C GLU A 4 2.11 12.31 -5.65
N ALA A 5 1.92 12.59 -4.36
CA ALA A 5 1.83 13.94 -3.80
C ALA A 5 3.12 14.41 -3.09
N MET A 6 4.23 13.66 -3.13
CA MET A 6 5.49 14.06 -2.49
C MET A 6 6.70 13.83 -3.40
N SER A 7 6.77 14.60 -4.49
CA SER A 7 8.02 15.18 -5.02
C SER A 7 7.72 15.99 -6.28
N LEU A 8 6.91 17.03 -6.15
CA LEU A 8 7.04 18.19 -7.04
C LEU A 8 7.76 19.27 -6.23
N GLU A 9 9.01 19.00 -5.84
CA GLU A 9 9.96 20.10 -5.74
C GLU A 9 10.20 20.56 -7.17
N SER A 10 9.30 21.44 -7.65
CA SER A 10 9.64 22.36 -8.71
C SER A 10 11.00 22.97 -8.34
N PRO A 11 11.96 23.09 -9.26
CA PRO A 11 13.07 24.00 -9.04
C PRO A 11 12.44 25.33 -8.62
N LEU A 12 12.79 25.83 -7.44
CA LEU A 12 12.46 27.18 -7.01
C LEU A 12 13.19 28.14 -7.96
N GLU A 13 12.71 28.26 -9.19
CA GLU A 13 12.70 29.56 -9.84
C GLU A 13 11.86 30.42 -8.92
N GLN A 14 12.53 31.29 -8.17
CA GLN A 14 11.90 32.32 -7.37
C GLN A 14 11.02 33.13 -8.33
N GLU A 15 9.73 32.78 -8.40
CA GLU A 15 8.74 33.65 -9.00
C GLU A 15 8.88 34.99 -8.26
N PRO A 16 8.99 36.12 -9.00
CA PRO A 16 9.11 37.42 -8.36
C PRO A 16 7.96 37.57 -7.38
N GLU A 17 8.24 37.96 -6.12
CA GLU A 17 7.25 38.29 -5.10
C GLU A 17 6.14 39.12 -5.77
N ARG A 18 4.99 38.47 -6.02
CA ARG A 18 3.84 39.17 -6.57
C ARG A 18 3.46 40.20 -5.52
N GLU A 19 3.66 41.47 -5.84
CA GLU A 19 3.31 42.59 -5.00
C GLU A 19 1.86 42.41 -4.53
N ALA A 20 1.66 42.16 -3.24
CA ALA A 20 0.36 41.77 -2.70
C ALA A 20 -0.63 42.92 -2.90
N VAL A 21 -1.56 42.75 -3.85
CA VAL A 21 -2.62 43.74 -4.11
C VAL A 21 -3.49 43.85 -2.86
N PRO A 22 -3.59 45.03 -2.21
CA PRO A 22 -4.36 45.20 -0.99
C PRO A 22 -5.84 44.87 -1.22
N LEU A 23 -6.44 44.12 -0.29
CA LEU A 23 -7.86 43.74 -0.37
C LEU A 23 -8.79 44.93 -0.05
N ASP A 24 -9.79 45.16 -0.90
CA ASP A 24 -10.85 46.17 -0.70
C ASP A 24 -12.09 45.55 -0.02
N PRO A 25 -12.74 46.21 0.96
CA PRO A 25 -13.92 45.65 1.64
C PRO A 25 -15.13 45.42 0.73
N HIS A 26 -15.20 46.06 -0.44
CA HIS A 26 -16.25 45.87 -1.43
C HIS A 26 -15.89 44.85 -2.51
N GLU A 27 -14.69 44.27 -2.44
CA GLU A 27 -14.25 43.22 -3.35
C GLU A 27 -15.07 41.93 -3.14
N MET A 28 -15.43 41.26 -4.23
CA MET A 28 -16.10 39.96 -4.19
C MET A 28 -15.05 38.85 -4.19
N LEU A 29 -15.07 38.00 -3.17
CA LEU A 29 -14.22 36.83 -3.06
C LEU A 29 -15.05 35.55 -3.28
N TYR A 30 -14.40 34.53 -3.80
CA TYR A 30 -15.01 33.24 -4.10
C TYR A 30 -14.30 32.13 -3.35
N VAL A 31 -15.08 31.13 -2.91
CA VAL A 31 -14.56 29.91 -2.28
C VAL A 31 -14.53 28.82 -3.35
N PRO A 32 -13.37 28.54 -3.97
CA PRO A 32 -13.29 27.61 -5.09
C PRO A 32 -13.72 26.21 -4.64
N LEU A 33 -14.63 25.59 -5.39
CA LEU A 33 -15.07 24.21 -5.12
C LEU A 33 -15.54 23.98 -3.67
N ARG A 34 -16.29 24.91 -3.04
CA ARG A 34 -16.64 24.87 -1.60
C ARG A 34 -17.00 23.50 -1.01
N ARG A 35 -17.68 22.63 -1.78
CA ARG A 35 -18.11 21.29 -1.32
C ARG A 35 -16.94 20.31 -1.16
N ARG A 36 -15.72 20.70 -1.55
CA ARG A 36 -14.48 19.98 -1.30
C ARG A 36 -13.92 20.26 0.09
N PHE A 37 -14.30 21.38 0.69
CA PHE A 37 -13.89 21.73 2.04
C PHE A 37 -14.53 20.77 3.04
N THR A 38 -13.73 20.36 4.01
CA THR A 38 -14.20 19.62 5.18
C THR A 38 -13.63 20.30 6.43
N SER A 39 -14.29 20.11 7.57
CA SER A 39 -13.82 20.70 8.81
C SER A 39 -13.98 19.74 9.97
N GLU A 40 -13.15 19.93 10.99
CA GLU A 40 -13.25 19.24 12.26
C GLU A 40 -12.80 20.13 13.41
N TYR A 41 -13.30 19.79 14.61
CA TYR A 41 -12.73 20.32 15.83
C TYR A 41 -11.77 19.29 16.43
N VAL A 42 -10.54 19.73 16.67
CA VAL A 42 -9.50 18.93 17.33
C VAL A 42 -9.14 19.56 18.67
N THR A 43 -8.40 18.79 19.47
CA THR A 43 -7.78 19.27 20.70
C THR A 43 -6.29 19.41 20.43
N ASN A 44 -5.77 20.62 20.59
CA ASN A 44 -4.36 20.91 20.37
C ASN A 44 -3.49 20.34 21.51
N GLU A 45 -2.16 20.42 21.38
CA GLU A 45 -1.22 19.89 22.36
C GLU A 45 -1.35 20.52 23.76
N GLU A 46 -1.88 21.74 23.83
CA GLU A 46 -2.12 22.49 25.07
C GLU A 46 -3.50 22.18 25.71
N GLY A 47 -4.29 21.29 25.10
CA GLY A 47 -5.63 20.95 25.55
C GLY A 47 -6.71 21.96 25.13
N GLY A 48 -6.35 22.97 24.34
CA GLY A 48 -7.26 23.93 23.72
C GLY A 48 -8.05 23.31 22.57
N LYS A 49 -9.20 23.92 22.24
CA LYS A 49 -10.00 23.54 21.07
C LYS A 49 -9.44 24.27 19.85
N GLU A 50 -9.46 23.62 18.70
CA GLU A 50 -8.95 24.14 17.44
C GLU A 50 -9.91 23.71 16.31
N LEU A 51 -10.21 24.60 15.37
CA LEU A 51 -10.98 24.30 14.17
C LEU A 51 -10.02 24.11 13.00
N LEU A 52 -9.98 22.91 12.44
CA LEU A 52 -9.23 22.62 11.22
C LEU A 52 -10.16 22.63 10.03
N ILE A 53 -9.72 23.27 8.94
CA ILE A 53 -10.40 23.26 7.65
C ILE A 53 -9.45 22.70 6.60
N HIS A 54 -9.91 21.66 5.91
CA HIS A 54 -9.15 20.92 4.91
C HIS A 54 -9.66 21.24 3.51
N PHE A 55 -8.75 21.54 2.58
CA PHE A 55 -9.02 21.70 1.15
C PHE A 55 -7.96 20.96 0.32
N GLY A 56 -8.30 19.75 -0.12
CA GLY A 56 -7.30 18.89 -0.77
C GLY A 56 -6.20 18.51 0.23
N TYR A 57 -4.94 18.76 -0.12
CA TYR A 57 -3.79 18.53 0.78
C TYR A 57 -3.47 19.72 1.67
N ASN A 58 -4.17 20.84 1.50
CA ASN A 58 -3.94 22.05 2.28
C ASN A 58 -4.85 22.04 3.50
N GLU A 59 -4.33 22.55 4.61
CA GLU A 59 -5.02 22.69 5.88
C GLU A 59 -4.86 24.14 6.36
N VAL A 60 -5.94 24.69 6.92
CA VAL A 60 -5.88 25.93 7.70
C VAL A 60 -6.44 25.65 9.09
N SER A 61 -5.69 26.10 10.09
CA SER A 61 -6.07 26.00 11.50
C SER A 61 -6.57 27.36 12.02
N PHE A 62 -7.64 27.30 12.81
CA PHE A 62 -8.07 28.37 13.70
C PHE A 62 -7.93 27.87 15.13
N ASP A 63 -6.99 28.42 15.87
CA ASP A 63 -6.73 28.14 17.29
C ASP A 63 -7.42 29.15 18.23
N GLU A 64 -7.78 30.33 17.72
CA GLU A 64 -8.56 31.34 18.44
C GLU A 64 -10.07 30.99 18.45
N PRO A 65 -10.69 30.71 19.62
CA PRO A 65 -12.10 30.30 19.68
C PRO A 65 -13.10 31.34 19.18
N ASP A 66 -12.73 32.62 19.17
CA ASP A 66 -13.57 33.66 18.58
C ASP A 66 -13.69 33.46 17.07
N LEU A 67 -12.60 33.10 16.37
CA LEU A 67 -12.57 32.89 14.93
C LEU A 67 -13.27 31.60 14.43
N PHE A 68 -13.72 30.71 15.30
CA PHE A 68 -14.38 29.47 14.85
C PHE A 68 -15.62 29.75 13.99
N ALA A 69 -16.43 30.73 14.39
CA ALA A 69 -17.60 31.14 13.63
C ALA A 69 -17.24 31.70 12.25
N PHE A 70 -16.08 32.35 12.13
CA PHE A 70 -15.56 32.82 10.85
C PHE A 70 -15.23 31.63 9.94
N GLY A 71 -14.47 30.65 10.44
CA GLY A 71 -14.11 29.45 9.67
C GLY A 71 -15.32 28.60 9.27
N GLU A 72 -16.27 28.40 10.19
CA GLU A 72 -17.52 27.69 9.91
C GLU A 72 -18.37 28.40 8.84
N THR A 73 -18.42 29.73 8.87
CA THR A 73 -19.19 30.52 7.89
C THR A 73 -18.49 30.53 6.53
N LEU A 74 -17.16 30.61 6.50
CA LEU A 74 -16.35 30.61 5.28
C LEU A 74 -16.71 29.43 4.37
N ILE A 75 -16.74 28.20 4.90
CA ILE A 75 -17.01 26.98 4.13
C ILE A 75 -18.48 26.80 3.73
N GLN A 76 -19.37 27.68 4.21
CA GLN A 76 -20.77 27.71 3.81
C GLN A 76 -21.02 28.68 2.64
N GLN A 77 -20.09 29.59 2.35
CA GLN A 77 -20.22 30.54 1.25
C GLN A 77 -19.70 29.96 -0.07
N ASP A 78 -20.40 30.20 -1.16
CA ASP A 78 -19.84 30.03 -2.52
C ASP A 78 -19.04 31.28 -2.94
N GLN A 79 -19.50 32.44 -2.49
CA GLN A 79 -18.91 33.76 -2.71
C GLN A 79 -19.40 34.74 -1.65
N PHE A 80 -18.64 35.78 -1.36
CA PHE A 80 -19.02 36.83 -0.41
C PHE A 80 -18.26 38.13 -0.68
N MET A 81 -18.85 39.26 -0.30
CA MET A 81 -18.15 40.54 -0.29
C MET A 81 -17.18 40.57 0.89
N ALA A 82 -15.91 40.91 0.70
CA ALA A 82 -14.86 40.79 1.71
C ALA A 82 -15.24 41.44 3.05
N GLY A 83 -15.77 42.67 3.02
CA GLY A 83 -16.21 43.42 4.19
C GLY A 83 -17.36 42.77 4.96
N SER A 84 -18.18 41.93 4.32
CA SER A 84 -19.28 41.22 4.98
C SER A 84 -18.80 40.17 5.98
N ALA A 85 -17.57 39.68 5.83
CA ALA A 85 -16.99 38.70 6.75
C ALA A 85 -16.69 39.27 8.15
N THR A 86 -16.71 40.60 8.32
CA THR A 86 -16.69 41.25 9.64
C THR A 86 -17.87 40.86 10.52
N ALA A 87 -19.00 40.48 9.92
CA ALA A 87 -20.20 40.08 10.64
C ALA A 87 -20.24 38.57 11.00
N TRP A 88 -19.23 37.77 10.64
CA TRP A 88 -19.20 36.32 10.89
C TRP A 88 -18.79 35.93 12.32
N SER A 89 -18.91 36.86 13.26
CA SER A 89 -18.66 36.64 14.68
C SER A 89 -19.92 36.18 15.40
N THR A 90 -19.79 35.36 16.44
CA THR A 90 -20.91 35.05 17.37
C THR A 90 -21.19 36.16 18.39
N GLY A 91 -20.38 37.23 18.40
CA GLY A 91 -20.47 38.38 19.30
C GLY A 91 -20.40 39.71 18.56
N GLU A 92 -19.51 40.59 18.99
CA GLU A 92 -19.27 41.87 18.32
C GLU A 92 -18.57 41.67 16.97
N PRO A 93 -18.95 42.43 15.91
CA PRO A 93 -18.30 42.33 14.61
C PRO A 93 -16.78 42.51 14.68
N TYR A 94 -16.05 41.72 13.90
CA TYR A 94 -14.60 41.85 13.82
C TYR A 94 -14.19 43.19 13.22
N ALA A 95 -13.08 43.74 13.72
CA ALA A 95 -12.44 44.89 13.08
C ALA A 95 -12.00 44.53 11.67
N TRP A 96 -12.26 45.41 10.70
CA TRP A 96 -11.93 45.20 9.29
C TRP A 96 -10.46 44.81 9.08
N GLU A 97 -9.52 45.51 9.74
CA GLU A 97 -8.09 45.20 9.60
C GLU A 97 -7.71 43.78 10.03
N ARG A 98 -8.46 43.16 10.95
CA ARG A 98 -8.24 41.76 11.34
C ARG A 98 -8.75 40.81 10.25
N VAL A 99 -9.98 41.03 9.78
CA VAL A 99 -10.59 40.23 8.70
C VAL A 99 -9.79 40.35 7.41
N LYS A 100 -9.33 41.56 7.07
CA LYS A 100 -8.49 41.81 5.91
C LYS A 100 -7.25 40.93 5.90
N ARG A 101 -6.50 40.90 7.01
CA ARG A 101 -5.30 40.05 7.14
C ARG A 101 -5.63 38.56 6.99
N LEU A 102 -6.74 38.09 7.58
CA LEU A 102 -7.18 36.70 7.44
C LEU A 102 -7.51 36.35 5.98
N LEU A 103 -8.26 37.22 5.30
CA LEU A 103 -8.64 37.01 3.90
C LEU A 103 -7.43 37.09 2.96
N GLU A 104 -6.48 37.99 3.22
CA GLU A 104 -5.22 38.07 2.47
C GLU A 104 -4.37 36.81 2.63
N ALA A 105 -4.30 36.24 3.84
CA ALA A 105 -3.64 34.95 4.07
C ALA A 105 -4.35 33.80 3.33
N LEU A 106 -5.69 33.73 3.40
CA LEU A 106 -6.47 32.71 2.67
C LEU A 106 -6.35 32.84 1.14
N LEU A 107 -6.16 34.06 0.63
CA LEU A 107 -5.87 34.30 -0.80
C LEU A 107 -4.46 33.86 -1.19
N ALA A 108 -3.47 34.10 -0.32
CA ALA A 108 -2.10 33.67 -0.55
C ALA A 108 -1.97 32.13 -0.58
N GLU A 109 -2.72 31.45 0.27
CA GLU A 109 -2.77 29.99 0.36
C GLU A 109 -3.82 29.35 -0.58
N GLU A 110 -4.41 30.13 -1.50
CA GLU A 110 -5.38 29.69 -2.52
C GLU A 110 -6.69 29.07 -1.99
N PHE A 111 -7.02 29.26 -0.71
CA PHE A 111 -8.33 28.92 -0.14
C PHE A 111 -9.44 29.85 -0.64
N LEU A 112 -9.07 31.04 -1.16
CA LEU A 112 -9.95 32.03 -1.76
C LEU A 112 -9.44 32.45 -3.14
N THR A 113 -10.34 32.93 -4.00
CA THR A 113 -10.00 33.55 -5.28
C THR A 113 -10.72 34.88 -5.46
N ARG A 114 -10.08 35.81 -6.19
CA ARG A 114 -10.72 37.06 -6.65
C ARG A 114 -11.57 36.85 -7.91
N GLU A 115 -11.27 35.79 -8.64
CA GLU A 115 -11.98 35.44 -9.86
C GLU A 115 -13.13 34.47 -9.58
N PRO A 116 -14.29 34.66 -10.23
CA PRO A 116 -15.38 33.70 -10.13
C PRO A 116 -14.92 32.33 -10.65
N PRO A 117 -15.29 31.23 -9.99
CA PRO A 117 -14.91 29.91 -10.45
C PRO A 117 -15.45 29.68 -11.87
N GLY A 118 -14.54 29.34 -12.78
CA GLY A 118 -14.90 28.98 -14.14
C GLY A 118 -15.85 27.78 -14.19
N LYS A 119 -16.53 27.58 -15.32
CA LYS A 119 -17.23 26.32 -15.55
C LYS A 119 -16.19 25.20 -15.51
N PRO A 120 -16.32 24.20 -14.63
CA PRO A 120 -15.37 23.10 -14.60
C PRO A 120 -15.41 22.39 -15.95
N PRO A 121 -14.25 22.04 -16.52
CA PRO A 121 -14.23 21.30 -17.75
C PRO A 121 -14.92 19.95 -17.53
N THR A 122 -15.60 19.44 -18.55
CA THR A 122 -16.26 18.12 -18.49
C THR A 122 -15.25 17.00 -18.23
N GLU A 123 -14.01 17.20 -18.67
CA GLU A 123 -12.87 16.31 -18.52
C GLU A 123 -11.64 17.15 -18.13
N SER A 124 -10.91 16.73 -17.10
CA SER A 124 -9.68 17.39 -16.67
C SER A 124 -8.52 17.03 -17.61
N GLU A 125 -7.49 17.87 -17.66
CA GLU A 125 -6.28 17.55 -18.41
C GLU A 125 -5.60 16.29 -17.85
N PHE A 126 -5.59 16.13 -16.52
CA PHE A 126 -5.09 14.94 -15.85
C PHE A 126 -5.78 13.66 -16.35
N HIS A 127 -7.12 13.64 -16.40
CA HIS A 127 -7.85 12.46 -16.86
C HIS A 127 -7.59 12.16 -18.33
N ARG A 128 -7.55 13.20 -19.17
CA ARG A 128 -7.24 13.05 -20.59
C ARG A 128 -5.86 12.39 -20.79
N ARG A 129 -4.82 12.89 -20.09
CA ARG A 129 -3.46 12.30 -20.12
C ARG A 129 -3.46 10.85 -19.63
N LEU A 130 -4.22 10.56 -18.56
CA LEU A 130 -4.37 9.19 -18.05
C LEU A 130 -5.01 8.28 -19.11
N MET A 131 -6.09 8.71 -19.75
CA MET A 131 -6.76 7.92 -20.79
C MET A 131 -5.90 7.73 -22.05
N GLU A 132 -5.12 8.74 -22.43
CA GLU A 132 -4.12 8.64 -23.51
C GLU A 132 -3.03 7.60 -23.16
N SER A 133 -2.52 7.63 -21.93
CA SER A 133 -1.56 6.64 -21.42
C SER A 133 -2.15 5.24 -21.39
N GLU A 134 -3.38 5.08 -20.89
CA GLU A 134 -4.10 3.80 -20.87
C GLU A 134 -4.38 3.25 -22.28
N ALA A 135 -4.66 4.12 -23.25
CA ALA A 135 -4.84 3.71 -24.64
C ALA A 135 -3.53 3.13 -25.24
N GLN A 136 -2.38 3.69 -24.87
CA GLN A 136 -1.06 3.27 -25.34
C GLN A 136 -0.46 2.09 -24.56
N ARG A 137 -0.91 1.85 -23.33
CA ARG A 137 -0.42 0.76 -22.48
C ARG A 137 -0.54 -0.60 -23.17
N ASP A 138 0.51 -1.42 -23.08
CA ASP A 138 0.45 -2.82 -23.50
C ASP A 138 -0.44 -3.60 -22.55
N ALA A 139 -1.42 -4.32 -23.11
CA ALA A 139 -2.43 -5.02 -22.35
C ALA A 139 -2.72 -6.38 -22.99
N PRO A 140 -2.94 -7.42 -22.18
CA PRO A 140 -3.19 -8.74 -22.72
C PRO A 140 -4.53 -8.76 -23.47
N THR A 141 -4.56 -9.44 -24.62
CA THR A 141 -5.73 -9.61 -25.47
C THR A 141 -6.69 -10.69 -24.94
N GLU A 142 -6.19 -11.55 -24.06
CA GLU A 142 -6.93 -12.60 -23.38
C GLU A 142 -6.67 -12.55 -21.87
N PRO A 143 -7.58 -13.06 -21.01
CA PRO A 143 -7.36 -13.05 -19.58
C PRO A 143 -6.18 -13.95 -19.19
N LEU A 144 -5.19 -13.38 -18.51
CA LEU A 144 -4.12 -14.15 -17.88
C LEU A 144 -4.53 -14.57 -16.48
N TRP A 145 -4.22 -15.81 -16.09
CA TRP A 145 -4.66 -16.34 -14.80
C TRP A 145 -3.66 -17.33 -14.19
N TRP A 146 -3.63 -17.43 -12.86
CA TRP A 146 -2.63 -18.23 -12.14
C TRP A 146 -2.96 -19.72 -12.08
N ASN A 147 -4.22 -20.11 -11.95
CA ASN A 147 -4.61 -21.50 -11.70
C ASN A 147 -5.30 -22.09 -12.95
N PRO A 148 -4.67 -23.01 -13.71
CA PRO A 148 -3.41 -23.72 -13.41
C PRO A 148 -2.14 -23.11 -14.02
N ASP A 149 -2.24 -22.01 -14.76
CA ASP A 149 -1.21 -21.53 -15.71
C ASP A 149 -0.05 -20.72 -15.08
N CYS A 150 0.15 -20.81 -13.77
CA CYS A 150 1.14 -20.02 -13.01
C CYS A 150 2.56 -20.11 -13.60
N PRO A 151 3.11 -21.30 -13.97
CA PRO A 151 4.44 -21.37 -14.56
C PRO A 151 4.57 -20.54 -15.85
N GLN A 152 3.60 -20.67 -16.77
CA GLN A 152 3.63 -20.00 -18.06
C GLN A 152 3.40 -18.49 -17.91
N VAL A 153 2.47 -18.10 -17.05
CA VAL A 153 2.18 -16.69 -16.78
C VAL A 153 3.39 -16.03 -16.12
N MET A 154 4.01 -16.66 -15.12
CA MET A 154 5.17 -16.09 -14.44
C MET A 154 6.38 -15.96 -15.38
N GLU A 155 6.63 -16.97 -16.23
CA GLU A 155 7.69 -16.91 -17.24
C GLU A 155 7.46 -15.77 -18.22
N ARG A 156 6.22 -15.58 -18.70
CA ARG A 156 5.87 -14.46 -19.58
C ARG A 156 6.09 -13.11 -18.91
N LEU A 157 5.80 -12.98 -17.62
CA LEU A 157 5.84 -11.70 -16.90
C LEU A 157 7.24 -11.34 -16.38
N THR A 158 8.07 -12.34 -16.06
CA THR A 158 9.32 -12.13 -15.32
C THR A 158 10.54 -12.81 -15.95
N GLY A 159 10.34 -13.58 -17.02
CA GLY A 159 11.37 -14.40 -17.65
C GLY A 159 11.72 -15.68 -16.90
N ARG A 160 11.01 -16.02 -15.80
CA ARG A 160 11.23 -17.24 -15.02
C ARG A 160 9.91 -17.89 -14.60
N PRO A 161 9.74 -19.21 -14.76
CA PRO A 161 8.53 -19.90 -14.32
C PRO A 161 8.48 -20.02 -12.79
N LEU A 162 7.25 -20.06 -12.25
CA LEU A 162 6.98 -20.38 -10.85
C LEU A 162 5.91 -21.47 -10.79
N GLU A 163 6.17 -22.53 -10.01
CA GLU A 163 5.16 -23.54 -9.74
C GLU A 163 4.03 -22.96 -8.88
N LEU A 164 2.78 -23.28 -9.22
CA LEU A 164 1.58 -22.76 -8.54
C LEU A 164 1.62 -22.96 -7.01
N GLY A 165 2.27 -24.04 -6.55
CA GLY A 165 2.41 -24.33 -5.13
C GLY A 165 3.36 -23.39 -4.37
N TYR A 166 4.01 -22.42 -5.03
CA TYR A 166 4.80 -21.35 -4.41
C TYR A 166 4.20 -19.95 -4.66
N LEU A 167 2.98 -19.84 -5.18
CA LEU A 167 2.43 -18.55 -5.58
C LEU A 167 2.36 -17.53 -4.43
N GLU A 168 1.89 -17.95 -3.25
CA GLU A 168 1.68 -17.05 -2.11
C GLU A 168 2.98 -16.62 -1.42
N THR A 169 4.12 -17.30 -1.66
CA THR A 169 5.43 -16.80 -1.21
C THR A 169 5.92 -15.62 -2.04
N VAL A 170 5.34 -15.41 -3.23
CA VAL A 170 5.69 -14.32 -4.17
C VAL A 170 4.62 -13.23 -4.19
N LEU A 171 3.35 -13.63 -4.16
CA LEU A 171 2.20 -12.74 -4.18
C LEU A 171 1.48 -12.74 -2.84
N SER A 172 1.28 -11.55 -2.26
CA SER A 172 0.43 -11.41 -1.08
C SER A 172 -0.99 -11.89 -1.37
N VAL A 173 -1.63 -12.58 -0.42
CA VAL A 173 -2.98 -13.18 -0.59
C VAL A 173 -4.01 -12.20 -1.14
N HIS A 174 -3.98 -10.95 -0.68
CA HIS A 174 -4.87 -9.88 -1.12
C HIS A 174 -4.58 -9.37 -2.54
N ARG A 175 -3.57 -9.89 -3.25
CA ARG A 175 -3.27 -9.54 -4.66
C ARG A 175 -3.54 -10.69 -5.62
N VAL A 176 -3.62 -11.92 -5.14
CA VAL A 176 -3.73 -13.11 -6.00
C VAL A 176 -5.00 -13.07 -6.87
N ALA A 177 -6.14 -12.64 -6.31
CA ALA A 177 -7.39 -12.54 -7.06
C ALA A 177 -7.45 -11.33 -8.01
N HIS A 178 -6.55 -10.34 -7.91
CA HIS A 178 -6.63 -9.10 -8.69
C HIS A 178 -6.91 -9.30 -10.19
N PRO A 179 -6.15 -10.14 -10.92
CA PRO A 179 -6.34 -10.33 -12.36
C PRO A 179 -7.50 -11.28 -12.73
N ALA A 180 -8.22 -11.83 -11.75
CA ALA A 180 -9.39 -12.65 -12.05
C ALA A 180 -10.51 -11.79 -12.62
N LEU A 181 -11.23 -12.32 -13.60
CA LEU A 181 -12.50 -11.78 -14.07
C LEU A 181 -13.65 -12.40 -13.29
N ASP A 182 -14.64 -11.58 -12.94
CA ASP A 182 -15.94 -12.04 -12.49
C ASP A 182 -16.86 -12.43 -13.66
N ALA A 183 -18.04 -12.95 -13.35
CA ALA A 183 -19.04 -13.33 -14.35
C ALA A 183 -19.61 -12.15 -15.16
N GLU A 184 -19.32 -10.90 -14.77
CA GLU A 184 -19.63 -9.70 -15.57
C GLU A 184 -18.43 -9.26 -16.43
N GLY A 185 -17.36 -10.06 -16.47
CA GLY A 185 -16.16 -9.80 -17.26
C GLY A 185 -15.30 -8.67 -16.70
N ARG A 186 -15.42 -8.34 -15.41
CA ARG A 186 -14.63 -7.29 -14.75
C ARG A 186 -13.54 -7.87 -13.87
N HIS A 187 -12.37 -7.21 -13.87
CA HIS A 187 -11.29 -7.56 -12.96
C HIS A 187 -11.70 -7.40 -11.50
N VAL A 188 -11.39 -8.36 -10.64
CA VAL A 188 -11.61 -8.26 -9.19
C VAL A 188 -10.84 -7.06 -8.62
N GLY A 189 -9.58 -6.87 -9.05
CA GLY A 189 -8.75 -5.73 -8.67
C GLY A 189 -9.11 -4.41 -9.37
N GLU A 190 -10.07 -4.39 -10.31
CA GLU A 190 -10.44 -3.19 -11.11
C GLU A 190 -9.23 -2.49 -11.76
N MET A 191 -9.02 -1.21 -11.46
CA MET A 191 -7.86 -0.45 -11.91
C MET A 191 -6.61 -0.70 -11.07
N ASN A 192 -6.71 -1.47 -9.98
CA ASN A 192 -5.58 -1.83 -9.12
C ASN A 192 -5.04 -3.24 -9.42
N VAL A 193 -5.39 -3.83 -10.57
CA VAL A 193 -4.89 -5.16 -10.96
C VAL A 193 -3.37 -5.22 -10.83
N PHE A 194 -2.89 -6.20 -10.08
CA PHE A 194 -1.47 -6.46 -9.88
C PHE A 194 -1.13 -7.88 -10.34
N PRO A 195 -0.04 -8.07 -11.10
CA PRO A 195 0.78 -7.04 -11.73
C PRO A 195 0.01 -6.29 -12.84
N ASP A 196 0.39 -5.05 -13.12
CA ASP A 196 -0.33 -4.20 -14.09
C ASP A 196 -0.32 -4.81 -15.51
N ALA A 197 0.70 -5.60 -15.83
CA ALA A 197 0.83 -6.36 -17.09
C ALA A 197 -0.28 -7.40 -17.32
N MET A 198 -1.03 -7.81 -16.28
CA MET A 198 -2.20 -8.69 -16.42
C MET A 198 -3.52 -7.91 -16.58
N ARG A 199 -3.49 -6.57 -16.45
CA ARG A 199 -4.69 -5.74 -16.50
C ARG A 199 -5.19 -5.58 -17.93
N MET A 200 -6.37 -6.14 -18.21
CA MET A 200 -7.06 -5.98 -19.50
C MET A 200 -7.63 -4.56 -19.67
N LYS A 201 -7.81 -4.14 -20.93
CA LYS A 201 -8.53 -2.90 -21.27
C LYS A 201 -10.03 -3.14 -21.23
N ILE A 202 -10.65 -2.87 -20.07
CA ILE A 202 -12.09 -3.06 -19.86
C ILE A 202 -12.82 -1.72 -20.03
N PRO A 203 -13.83 -1.63 -20.92
CA PRO A 203 -14.63 -0.42 -21.07
C PRO A 203 -15.21 0.05 -19.73
N THR A 204 -14.95 1.30 -19.39
CA THR A 204 -15.32 1.90 -18.10
C THR A 204 -15.95 3.26 -18.34
N GLU A 205 -17.10 3.49 -17.72
CA GLU A 205 -17.74 4.80 -17.70
C GLU A 205 -17.10 5.63 -16.58
N TRP A 206 -16.47 6.74 -16.96
CA TRP A 206 -15.86 7.69 -16.05
C TRP A 206 -16.72 8.93 -15.91
N ARG A 207 -16.82 9.47 -14.69
CA ARG A 207 -17.51 10.74 -14.45
C ARG A 207 -16.80 11.58 -13.42
N MET A 208 -17.01 12.89 -13.47
CA MET A 208 -16.59 13.80 -12.41
C MET A 208 -17.39 13.54 -11.14
N CYS A 209 -16.69 13.33 -10.02
CA CYS A 209 -17.33 13.04 -8.74
C CYS A 209 -18.15 14.24 -8.23
N GLN A 210 -19.38 13.96 -7.78
CA GLN A 210 -20.32 14.96 -7.28
C GLN A 210 -20.51 14.89 -5.76
N TYR A 211 -19.83 13.97 -5.09
CA TYR A 211 -19.91 13.80 -3.64
C TYR A 211 -19.03 14.84 -2.94
N PRO A 212 -19.50 15.46 -1.84
CA PRO A 212 -18.67 16.36 -1.03
C PRO A 212 -17.39 15.70 -0.53
N GLY A 213 -16.45 16.52 -0.08
CA GLY A 213 -15.14 16.13 0.43
C GLY A 213 -14.02 16.21 -0.61
N SER A 214 -12.84 15.73 -0.25
CA SER A 214 -11.59 15.59 -1.02
C SER A 214 -11.76 15.24 -2.50
N ARG A 215 -12.74 14.40 -2.82
CA ARG A 215 -13.07 13.92 -4.17
C ARG A 215 -14.01 14.82 -4.99
N TYR A 216 -14.65 15.82 -4.39
CA TYR A 216 -15.62 16.69 -5.07
C TYR A 216 -15.00 17.41 -6.26
N ARG A 217 -15.50 17.13 -7.47
CA ARG A 217 -14.98 17.68 -8.73
C ARG A 217 -13.45 17.58 -8.86
N ASN A 218 -12.88 16.51 -8.32
CA ASN A 218 -11.45 16.23 -8.47
C ASN A 218 -11.11 16.03 -9.96
N GLU A 219 -9.87 16.32 -10.32
CA GLU A 219 -9.37 16.10 -11.67
C GLU A 219 -9.34 14.61 -12.03
N ALA A 220 -9.07 13.74 -11.06
CA ALA A 220 -9.25 12.31 -11.21
C ALA A 220 -10.75 11.95 -11.20
N LEU A 221 -11.20 11.14 -12.16
CA LEU A 221 -12.60 10.77 -12.32
C LEU A 221 -12.99 9.55 -11.48
N MET A 222 -14.28 9.42 -11.17
CA MET A 222 -14.85 8.24 -10.53
C MET A 222 -15.25 7.17 -11.55
N ASN A 223 -15.00 5.90 -11.22
CA ASN A 223 -15.43 4.74 -12.00
C ASN A 223 -16.92 4.46 -11.74
N MET A 224 -17.78 4.92 -12.65
CA MET A 224 -19.23 4.75 -12.54
C MET A 224 -19.68 3.31 -12.81
N THR A 225 -18.94 2.56 -13.62
CA THR A 225 -19.31 1.17 -13.89
C THR A 225 -19.14 0.32 -12.63
N ALA A 226 -18.05 0.49 -11.90
CA ALA A 226 -17.82 -0.17 -10.61
C ALA A 226 -18.89 0.22 -9.58
N LEU A 227 -19.26 1.51 -9.49
CA LEU A 227 -20.34 1.95 -8.59
C LEU A 227 -21.68 1.28 -8.92
N LYS A 228 -22.06 1.21 -10.20
CA LYS A 228 -23.31 0.54 -10.62
C LYS A 228 -23.32 -0.94 -10.24
N ALA A 229 -22.20 -1.64 -10.41
CA ALA A 229 -22.05 -3.04 -10.00
C ALA A 229 -22.18 -3.17 -8.47
N MET A 230 -21.45 -2.36 -7.70
CA MET A 230 -21.52 -2.39 -6.23
C MET A 230 -22.93 -2.11 -5.71
N THR A 231 -23.64 -1.12 -6.25
CA THR A 231 -25.03 -0.80 -5.86
C THR A 231 -25.97 -1.97 -6.13
N ARG A 232 -25.77 -2.71 -7.23
CA ARG A 232 -26.57 -3.90 -7.57
C ARG A 232 -26.41 -5.01 -6.54
N TYR A 233 -25.20 -5.22 -6.05
CA TYR A 233 -24.86 -6.33 -5.13
C TYR A 233 -24.70 -5.90 -3.67
N TRP A 234 -25.08 -4.67 -3.32
CA TRP A 234 -24.76 -4.07 -2.02
C TRP A 234 -25.24 -4.89 -0.82
N LYS A 235 -26.51 -5.30 -0.82
CA LYS A 235 -27.09 -6.08 0.29
C LYS A 235 -26.44 -7.44 0.51
N PRO A 236 -26.33 -8.33 -0.51
CA PRO A 236 -25.65 -9.61 -0.32
C PRO A 236 -24.15 -9.44 0.00
N MET A 237 -23.52 -8.39 -0.50
CA MET A 237 -22.15 -8.05 -0.15
C MET A 237 -21.99 -7.70 1.34
N MET A 238 -22.83 -6.83 1.87
CA MET A 238 -22.79 -6.46 3.30
C MET A 238 -23.12 -7.65 4.21
N GLN A 239 -24.01 -8.57 3.79
CA GLN A 239 -24.26 -9.81 4.54
C GLN A 239 -23.01 -10.70 4.55
N GLY A 240 -22.38 -10.94 3.40
CA GLY A 240 -21.13 -11.72 3.35
C GLY A 240 -20.01 -11.10 4.20
N LEU A 241 -19.96 -9.77 4.28
CA LEU A 241 -19.01 -9.05 5.13
C LEU A 241 -19.25 -9.32 6.62
N LEU A 242 -20.51 -9.33 7.05
CA LEU A 242 -20.88 -9.70 8.43
C LEU A 242 -20.51 -11.14 8.74
N ASP A 243 -20.75 -12.06 7.82
CA ASP A 243 -20.47 -13.48 8.03
C ASP A 243 -18.95 -13.73 8.22
N VAL A 244 -18.11 -13.06 7.42
CA VAL A 244 -16.64 -13.11 7.59
C VAL A 244 -16.22 -12.44 8.91
N ARG A 245 -16.80 -11.27 9.23
CA ARG A 245 -16.55 -10.55 10.49
C ARG A 245 -16.87 -11.42 11.72
N GLU A 246 -18.00 -12.11 11.71
CA GLU A 246 -18.41 -12.99 12.81
C GLU A 246 -17.43 -14.14 12.99
N GLU A 247 -17.00 -14.78 11.89
CA GLU A 247 -16.00 -15.83 11.95
C GLU A 247 -14.65 -15.33 12.46
N PHE A 248 -14.23 -14.12 12.06
CA PHE A 248 -13.01 -13.49 12.56
C PHE A 248 -13.08 -13.22 14.07
N LEU A 249 -14.19 -12.63 14.55
CA LEU A 249 -14.36 -12.26 15.95
C LEU A 249 -14.48 -13.46 16.90
N ARG A 250 -14.82 -14.65 16.39
CA ARG A 250 -14.72 -15.91 17.18
C ARG A 250 -13.28 -16.21 17.58
N ARG A 251 -12.29 -15.69 16.85
CA ARG A 251 -10.86 -15.91 17.04
C ARG A 251 -10.18 -14.71 17.69
N TYR A 252 -10.64 -13.50 17.35
CA TYR A 252 -10.09 -12.25 17.84
C TYR A 252 -11.17 -11.38 18.47
N PRO A 253 -11.32 -11.40 19.80
CA PRO A 253 -12.26 -10.49 20.46
C PRO A 253 -11.81 -9.04 20.31
N LEU A 254 -12.80 -8.15 20.20
CA LEU A 254 -12.62 -6.70 20.28
C LEU A 254 -11.93 -6.29 21.59
N LEU A 255 -11.47 -5.05 21.65
CA LEU A 255 -11.00 -4.45 22.89
C LEU A 255 -12.13 -4.41 23.93
N PRO A 256 -11.82 -4.35 25.25
CA PRO A 256 -12.85 -4.35 26.30
C PRO A 256 -13.89 -3.24 26.20
N ASP A 257 -13.55 -2.12 25.54
CA ASP A 257 -14.43 -0.98 25.29
C ASP A 257 -15.22 -1.09 23.96
N GLY A 258 -15.11 -2.23 23.26
CA GLY A 258 -15.77 -2.49 21.99
C GLY A 258 -15.06 -1.94 20.76
N ARG A 259 -13.89 -1.31 20.89
CA ARG A 259 -13.11 -0.80 19.74
C ARG A 259 -12.30 -1.90 19.05
N TRP A 260 -11.94 -1.64 17.80
CA TRP A 260 -11.01 -2.47 17.05
C TRP A 260 -9.57 -2.11 17.40
N ARG A 261 -8.68 -3.09 17.36
CA ARG A 261 -7.26 -2.80 17.10
C ARG A 261 -7.09 -2.53 15.61
N MET A 262 -6.31 -1.52 15.26
CA MET A 262 -6.02 -1.18 13.87
C MET A 262 -5.49 -2.39 13.08
N GLY A 263 -4.57 -3.16 13.68
CA GLY A 263 -4.02 -4.34 13.05
C GLY A 263 -5.01 -5.50 12.90
N ASP A 264 -5.93 -5.70 13.85
CA ASP A 264 -7.00 -6.71 13.73
C ASP A 264 -7.96 -6.33 12.61
N LEU A 265 -8.29 -5.05 12.46
CA LEU A 265 -9.15 -4.58 11.38
C LEU A 265 -8.46 -4.73 10.00
N HIS A 266 -7.14 -4.53 9.93
CA HIS A 266 -6.36 -4.83 8.73
C HIS A 266 -6.39 -6.33 8.40
N ALA A 267 -6.24 -7.19 9.42
CA ALA A 267 -6.30 -8.64 9.24
C ALA A 267 -7.69 -9.11 8.77
N LEU A 268 -8.77 -8.59 9.37
CA LEU A 268 -10.14 -8.85 8.91
C LEU A 268 -10.32 -8.43 7.44
N ALA A 269 -9.83 -7.25 7.06
CA ALA A 269 -9.91 -6.81 5.67
C ALA A 269 -9.19 -7.80 4.74
N CYS A 270 -8.00 -8.29 5.11
CA CYS A 270 -7.31 -9.35 4.36
C CYS A 270 -8.11 -10.66 4.27
N ASP A 271 -8.80 -11.08 5.33
CA ASP A 271 -9.62 -12.30 5.33
C ASP A 271 -10.83 -12.20 4.40
N VAL A 272 -11.44 -11.01 4.32
CA VAL A 272 -12.52 -10.73 3.36
C VAL A 272 -12.00 -10.87 1.92
N LEU A 273 -10.80 -10.36 1.63
CA LEU A 273 -10.17 -10.49 0.30
C LEU A 273 -9.71 -11.92 0.02
N ALA A 274 -9.41 -12.71 1.06
CA ALA A 274 -9.00 -14.09 0.95
C ALA A 274 -10.15 -15.01 0.50
N LEU A 275 -11.41 -14.68 0.77
CA LEU A 275 -12.58 -15.47 0.37
C LEU A 275 -12.68 -15.72 -1.14
N PRO A 276 -12.80 -14.70 -2.02
CA PRO A 276 -12.79 -14.93 -3.46
C PRO A 276 -11.50 -15.62 -3.92
N THR A 277 -10.38 -15.27 -3.30
CA THR A 277 -9.08 -15.85 -3.65
C THR A 277 -9.03 -17.35 -3.39
N LEU A 278 -9.53 -17.83 -2.25
CA LEU A 278 -9.59 -19.26 -1.91
C LEU A 278 -10.42 -20.02 -2.94
N LEU A 279 -11.58 -19.50 -3.31
CA LEU A 279 -12.49 -20.15 -4.25
C LEU A 279 -11.87 -20.30 -5.65
N LEU A 280 -11.14 -19.29 -6.09
CA LEU A 280 -10.43 -19.28 -7.37
C LEU A 280 -9.19 -20.19 -7.38
N MET A 281 -8.55 -20.36 -6.21
CA MET A 281 -7.21 -20.93 -6.12
C MET A 281 -7.14 -22.33 -5.49
N ARG A 282 -8.26 -22.89 -5.02
CA ARG A 282 -8.31 -24.27 -4.51
C ARG A 282 -8.07 -25.29 -5.63
N GLY A 283 -7.39 -26.39 -5.34
CA GLY A 283 -7.08 -27.44 -6.29
C GLY A 283 -8.29 -28.31 -6.64
N ASN A 284 -9.22 -28.48 -5.69
CA ASN A 284 -10.46 -29.23 -5.91
C ASN A 284 -11.61 -28.30 -6.26
N ALA A 285 -12.22 -28.50 -7.44
CA ALA A 285 -13.30 -27.68 -7.96
C ALA A 285 -13.06 -26.15 -7.80
N PRO A 286 -11.93 -25.61 -8.32
CA PRO A 286 -11.73 -24.16 -8.36
C PRO A 286 -12.87 -23.50 -9.14
N VAL A 287 -13.28 -22.31 -8.70
CA VAL A 287 -14.14 -21.44 -9.50
C VAL A 287 -13.35 -21.01 -10.73
N PRO A 288 -13.80 -21.33 -11.95
CA PRO A 288 -13.11 -20.91 -13.16
C PRO A 288 -13.00 -19.38 -13.28
N ASN A 289 -11.87 -18.89 -13.79
CA ASN A 289 -11.71 -17.48 -14.10
C ASN A 289 -12.82 -17.00 -15.06
N GLY A 290 -13.42 -15.85 -14.79
CA GLY A 290 -14.59 -15.33 -15.54
C GLY A 290 -15.93 -15.89 -15.08
N THR A 291 -15.99 -16.70 -14.02
CA THR A 291 -17.24 -17.25 -13.48
C THR A 291 -17.47 -16.93 -12.00
N LEU A 292 -16.54 -16.20 -11.37
CA LEU A 292 -16.70 -15.74 -9.99
C LEU A 292 -17.97 -14.89 -9.85
N GLU A 293 -18.75 -15.14 -8.81
CA GLU A 293 -19.96 -14.36 -8.56
C GLU A 293 -19.60 -12.87 -8.38
N PRO A 294 -20.28 -11.94 -9.08
CA PRO A 294 -19.98 -10.51 -8.99
C PRO A 294 -20.09 -9.91 -7.58
N VAL A 295 -20.84 -10.55 -6.68
CA VAL A 295 -20.90 -10.16 -5.26
C VAL A 295 -19.54 -10.30 -4.56
N LEU A 296 -18.78 -11.36 -4.86
CA LEU A 296 -17.45 -11.63 -4.31
C LEU A 296 -16.40 -10.70 -4.91
N SER A 297 -16.56 -10.32 -6.17
CA SER A 297 -15.75 -9.28 -6.80
C SER A 297 -16.03 -7.90 -6.19
N SER A 298 -17.29 -7.60 -5.88
CA SER A 298 -17.70 -6.33 -5.25
C SER A 298 -17.24 -6.22 -3.80
N ILE A 299 -17.38 -7.29 -2.98
CA ILE A 299 -16.92 -7.30 -1.59
C ILE A 299 -15.41 -7.07 -1.50
N PHE A 300 -14.68 -7.63 -2.48
CA PHE A 300 -13.25 -7.43 -2.60
C PHE A 300 -12.91 -5.95 -2.83
N ARG A 301 -13.47 -5.33 -3.87
CA ARG A 301 -13.16 -3.95 -4.27
C ARG A 301 -13.41 -2.94 -3.16
N VAL A 302 -14.54 -3.05 -2.46
CA VAL A 302 -14.90 -2.10 -1.41
C VAL A 302 -14.03 -2.27 -0.16
N THR A 303 -13.66 -3.51 0.16
CA THR A 303 -12.86 -3.82 1.36
C THR A 303 -11.37 -3.59 1.16
N ASP A 304 -10.87 -3.73 -0.08
CA ASP A 304 -9.45 -3.50 -0.39
C ASP A 304 -9.04 -2.06 -0.08
N GLY A 305 -9.92 -1.07 -0.29
CA GLY A 305 -9.69 0.31 0.13
C GLY A 305 -9.45 0.45 1.64
N VAL A 306 -10.21 -0.29 2.46
CA VAL A 306 -10.03 -0.31 3.93
C VAL A 306 -8.68 -0.94 4.30
N ARG A 307 -8.34 -2.09 3.68
CA ARG A 307 -7.04 -2.74 3.87
C ARG A 307 -5.89 -1.80 3.50
N MET A 308 -5.99 -1.11 2.36
CA MET A 308 -4.97 -0.20 1.86
C MET A 308 -4.69 0.95 2.84
N VAL A 309 -5.73 1.56 3.39
CA VAL A 309 -5.62 2.65 4.38
C VAL A 309 -5.02 2.16 5.67
N LEU A 310 -5.47 1.01 6.19
CA LEU A 310 -4.93 0.46 7.43
C LEU A 310 -3.48 0.01 7.25
N ALA A 311 -3.14 -0.60 6.11
CA ALA A 311 -1.76 -0.91 5.76
C ALA A 311 -0.91 0.36 5.68
N TYR A 312 -1.43 1.47 5.15
CA TYR A 312 -0.73 2.74 5.15
C TYR A 312 -0.51 3.27 6.58
N LEU A 313 -1.55 3.35 7.41
CA LEU A 313 -1.43 3.86 8.79
C LEU A 313 -0.53 2.99 9.66
N LEU A 314 -0.55 1.68 9.42
CA LEU A 314 0.42 0.79 9.98
C LEU A 314 1.81 1.15 9.42
N PHE A 315 2.05 1.16 8.12
CA PHE A 315 3.41 1.34 7.60
C PHE A 315 3.85 2.80 7.34
N LEU A 316 3.18 3.80 7.94
CA LEU A 316 3.49 5.22 7.82
C LEU A 316 4.75 5.62 8.61
N PRO A 317 5.84 6.08 7.95
CA PRO A 317 7.05 6.50 8.66
C PRO A 317 6.89 7.81 9.45
N GLU A 318 6.12 8.78 8.95
CA GLU A 318 5.98 10.12 9.56
C GLU A 318 5.20 10.09 10.87
N ARG A 319 4.17 9.24 10.94
CA ARG A 319 3.30 9.10 12.11
C ARG A 319 3.00 7.63 12.38
N PRO A 320 3.95 6.92 12.98
CA PRO A 320 3.83 5.49 13.22
C PRO A 320 2.66 5.11 14.16
N MET A 321 1.66 4.36 13.68
CA MET A 321 0.54 3.88 14.51
C MET A 321 0.71 2.42 14.96
N PRO A 322 0.90 2.12 16.27
CA PRO A 322 1.04 0.74 16.76
C PRO A 322 -0.12 -0.18 16.34
N TYR A 323 0.13 -1.48 16.25
CA TYR A 323 -0.89 -2.47 15.86
C TYR A 323 -2.12 -2.43 16.79
N ASP A 324 -1.87 -2.36 18.10
CA ASP A 324 -2.88 -2.28 19.17
C ASP A 324 -3.64 -0.95 19.23
N THR A 325 -3.33 0.02 18.35
CA THR A 325 -4.02 1.32 18.33
C THR A 325 -5.53 1.13 18.22
N PRO A 326 -6.32 1.58 19.21
CA PRO A 326 -7.77 1.51 19.12
C PRO A 326 -8.30 2.40 17.98
N ILE A 327 -9.26 1.91 17.20
CA ILE A 327 -9.85 2.67 16.10
C ILE A 327 -11.38 2.49 16.02
N THR A 328 -12.07 3.58 15.70
CA THR A 328 -13.52 3.67 15.48
C THR A 328 -13.84 3.99 14.00
N PRO A 329 -15.09 3.76 13.55
CA PRO A 329 -15.54 4.18 12.21
C PRO A 329 -15.29 5.65 11.90
N ALA A 330 -15.56 6.53 12.87
CA ALA A 330 -15.40 7.97 12.70
C ALA A 330 -13.93 8.38 12.54
N GLU A 331 -13.03 7.77 13.32
CA GLU A 331 -11.58 7.99 13.19
C GLU A 331 -11.06 7.45 11.86
N LEU A 332 -11.48 6.26 11.44
CA LEU A 332 -11.09 5.71 10.14
C LEU A 332 -11.55 6.61 8.99
N TYR A 333 -12.83 7.03 8.99
CA TYR A 333 -13.35 7.94 7.99
C TYR A 333 -12.53 9.23 7.92
N ARG A 334 -12.21 9.80 9.08
CA ARG A 334 -11.39 11.00 9.22
C ARG A 334 -10.03 10.83 8.56
N PHE A 335 -9.32 9.74 8.86
CA PHE A 335 -8.04 9.45 8.21
C PHE A 335 -8.19 9.35 6.70
N VAL A 336 -9.25 8.68 6.21
CA VAL A 336 -9.49 8.51 4.78
C VAL A 336 -9.75 9.85 4.09
N GLU A 337 -10.59 10.70 4.68
CA GLU A 337 -10.99 11.98 4.11
C GLU A 337 -9.83 13.00 4.12
N TYR A 338 -9.21 13.22 5.29
CA TYR A 338 -8.17 14.26 5.44
C TYR A 338 -6.82 13.82 4.90
N GLY A 339 -6.53 12.52 4.90
CA GLY A 339 -5.36 11.96 4.22
C GLY A 339 -5.53 11.83 2.69
N ASN A 340 -6.64 12.30 2.12
CA ASN A 340 -6.98 12.17 0.70
C ASN A 340 -6.94 10.73 0.15
N PHE A 341 -7.22 9.71 0.99
CA PHE A 341 -7.23 8.31 0.55
C PHE A 341 -8.45 7.95 -0.31
N PHE A 342 -9.42 8.85 -0.46
CA PHE A 342 -10.45 8.73 -1.50
C PHE A 342 -9.96 9.09 -2.90
N VAL A 343 -8.76 9.65 -3.05
CA VAL A 343 -8.17 10.04 -4.34
C VAL A 343 -7.01 9.10 -4.65
N SER A 344 -6.68 8.88 -5.92
CA SER A 344 -5.48 8.17 -6.35
C SER A 344 -5.04 8.64 -7.73
N GLY A 345 -3.83 8.29 -8.16
CA GLY A 345 -3.34 8.56 -9.53
C GLY A 345 -4.17 7.92 -10.64
N ARG A 346 -5.08 6.97 -10.33
CA ARG A 346 -5.92 6.28 -11.32
C ARG A 346 -7.40 6.68 -11.29
N GLY A 347 -7.81 7.51 -10.33
CA GLY A 347 -9.23 7.86 -10.11
C GLY A 347 -9.56 8.16 -8.66
N VAL A 348 -10.81 8.57 -8.42
CA VAL A 348 -11.35 8.75 -7.06
C VAL A 348 -12.33 7.64 -6.68
N CYS A 349 -12.50 7.42 -5.38
CA CYS A 349 -13.50 6.53 -4.83
C CYS A 349 -14.91 6.97 -5.25
N ALA A 350 -15.64 6.04 -5.88
CA ALA A 350 -16.99 6.29 -6.38
C ALA A 350 -18.09 6.08 -5.33
N GLY A 351 -17.77 5.58 -4.13
CA GLY A 351 -18.77 5.27 -3.10
C GLY A 351 -19.37 6.53 -2.48
N PRO A 352 -20.70 6.76 -2.56
CA PRO A 352 -21.35 7.88 -1.88
C PRO A 352 -21.24 7.75 -0.35
N GLN A 353 -21.31 8.87 0.36
CA GLN A 353 -21.15 8.90 1.82
C GLN A 353 -22.02 7.87 2.58
N PRO A 354 -23.34 7.74 2.30
CA PRO A 354 -24.16 6.77 3.02
C PRO A 354 -23.72 5.31 2.84
N MET A 355 -23.12 4.97 1.69
CA MET A 355 -22.58 3.62 1.45
C MET A 355 -21.27 3.41 2.21
N VAL A 356 -20.43 4.45 2.34
CA VAL A 356 -19.23 4.39 3.19
C VAL A 356 -19.61 4.22 4.66
N ASP A 357 -20.60 4.99 5.12
CA ASP A 357 -21.11 4.89 6.49
C ASP A 357 -21.69 3.50 6.77
N GLU A 358 -22.50 2.95 5.86
CA GLU A 358 -23.07 1.60 5.99
C GLU A 358 -21.99 0.52 5.95
N LEU A 359 -20.96 0.65 5.11
CA LEU A 359 -19.81 -0.25 5.10
C LEU A 359 -19.12 -0.28 6.47
N PHE A 360 -18.82 0.88 7.04
CA PHE A 360 -18.12 0.94 8.33
C PHE A 360 -19.02 0.45 9.48
N ALA A 361 -20.29 0.82 9.48
CA ALA A 361 -21.30 0.27 10.39
C ALA A 361 -21.36 -1.26 10.34
N THR A 362 -21.33 -1.84 9.14
CA THR A 362 -21.39 -3.29 8.93
C THR A 362 -20.08 -3.96 9.37
N LEU A 363 -18.95 -3.51 8.81
CA LEU A 363 -17.64 -4.09 9.02
C LEU A 363 -17.14 -3.94 10.46
N MET A 364 -17.27 -2.75 11.03
CA MET A 364 -16.66 -2.44 12.33
C MET A 364 -17.67 -2.65 13.46
N GLU A 365 -18.90 -2.16 13.32
CA GLU A 365 -19.90 -2.20 14.39
C GLU A 365 -20.77 -3.47 14.35
N GLY A 366 -20.73 -4.25 13.26
CA GLY A 366 -21.55 -5.44 13.09
C GLY A 366 -23.03 -5.13 12.91
N LYS A 367 -23.36 -3.92 12.42
CA LYS A 367 -24.76 -3.56 12.17
C LYS A 367 -25.32 -4.41 11.02
N PRO A 368 -26.50 -5.03 11.19
CA PRO A 368 -27.10 -5.84 10.16
C PRO A 368 -27.58 -4.98 8.98
N VAL A 369 -27.60 -5.59 7.79
CA VAL A 369 -28.17 -4.97 6.59
C VAL A 369 -29.66 -4.72 6.78
N THR A 370 -30.14 -3.55 6.37
CA THR A 370 -31.58 -3.23 6.49
C THR A 370 -32.44 -4.04 5.51
N GLY A 371 -33.46 -4.71 6.06
CA GLY A 371 -34.44 -5.50 5.31
C GLY A 371 -34.33 -7.01 5.55
N ALA A 372 -35.02 -7.80 4.72
CA ALA A 372 -34.93 -9.25 4.80
C ALA A 372 -33.52 -9.72 4.38
N PRO A 373 -32.91 -10.68 5.09
CA PRO A 373 -31.60 -11.21 4.73
C PRO A 373 -31.66 -11.88 3.36
N PRO A 374 -30.60 -11.76 2.55
CA PRO A 374 -30.49 -12.47 1.29
C PRO A 374 -30.43 -13.98 1.53
N ALA A 375 -30.68 -14.78 0.50
CA ALA A 375 -30.42 -16.22 0.56
C ALA A 375 -28.93 -16.47 0.86
N VAL A 376 -28.66 -17.44 1.73
CA VAL A 376 -27.28 -17.82 2.08
C VAL A 376 -26.63 -18.47 0.86
N PRO A 377 -25.54 -17.91 0.32
CA PRO A 377 -24.88 -18.45 -0.86
C PRO A 377 -24.03 -19.67 -0.50
N GLU A 378 -23.75 -20.54 -1.48
CA GLU A 378 -22.99 -21.78 -1.25
C GLU A 378 -21.58 -21.52 -0.71
N TRP A 379 -20.92 -20.46 -1.18
CA TRP A 379 -19.58 -20.07 -0.73
C TRP A 379 -19.52 -19.63 0.74
N ASN A 380 -20.66 -19.41 1.41
CA ASN A 380 -20.68 -19.08 2.84
C ASN A 380 -20.04 -20.21 3.68
N ALA A 381 -20.17 -21.46 3.23
CA ALA A 381 -19.55 -22.61 3.89
C ALA A 381 -18.01 -22.58 3.86
N ASP A 382 -17.42 -21.84 2.90
CA ASP A 382 -15.98 -21.71 2.74
C ASP A 382 -15.36 -20.61 3.63
N ILE A 383 -16.18 -19.78 4.30
CA ILE A 383 -15.70 -18.64 5.13
C ILE A 383 -14.67 -19.06 6.19
N PRO A 384 -14.87 -20.11 7.01
CA PRO A 384 -13.86 -20.51 7.99
C PRO A 384 -12.50 -20.87 7.39
N ALA A 385 -12.50 -21.48 6.19
CA ALA A 385 -11.28 -21.78 5.45
C ALA A 385 -10.67 -20.52 4.82
N ALA A 386 -11.49 -19.58 4.37
CA ALA A 386 -11.03 -18.30 3.84
C ALA A 386 -10.31 -17.47 4.90
N VAL A 387 -10.82 -17.44 6.14
CA VAL A 387 -10.13 -16.78 7.26
C VAL A 387 -8.79 -17.48 7.55
N ASP A 388 -8.73 -18.81 7.60
CA ASP A 388 -7.44 -19.52 7.75
C ASP A 388 -6.45 -19.17 6.61
N TYR A 389 -6.95 -19.06 5.38
CA TYR A 389 -6.14 -18.70 4.23
C TYR A 389 -5.62 -17.26 4.30
N GLY A 390 -6.45 -16.31 4.74
CA GLY A 390 -6.06 -14.93 4.97
C GLY A 390 -5.00 -14.81 6.07
N GLN A 391 -5.14 -15.56 7.17
CA GLN A 391 -4.15 -15.62 8.24
C GLN A 391 -2.80 -16.23 7.79
N LEU A 392 -2.81 -17.34 7.05
CA LEU A 392 -1.57 -17.89 6.45
C LEU A 392 -0.94 -16.90 5.46
N GLY A 393 -1.76 -16.20 4.68
CA GLY A 393 -1.30 -15.14 3.78
C GLY A 393 -0.65 -13.97 4.51
N LEU A 394 -1.15 -13.58 5.68
CA LEU A 394 -0.52 -12.57 6.55
C LEU A 394 0.80 -13.05 7.14
N GLN A 395 0.93 -14.35 7.47
CA GLN A 395 2.21 -14.92 7.91
C GLN A 395 3.27 -14.85 6.80
N LEU A 396 2.91 -15.24 5.56
CA LEU A 396 3.80 -15.13 4.40
C LEU A 396 4.16 -13.66 4.11
N TYR A 397 3.19 -12.75 4.21
CA TYR A 397 3.40 -11.32 4.07
C TYR A 397 4.44 -10.80 5.08
N ALA A 398 4.27 -11.11 6.37
CA ALA A 398 5.20 -10.65 7.40
C ALA A 398 6.62 -11.20 7.20
N LEU A 399 6.77 -12.48 6.83
CA LEU A 399 8.07 -13.08 6.52
C LEU A 399 8.75 -12.39 5.33
N GLN A 400 8.03 -12.22 4.22
CA GLN A 400 8.58 -11.66 3.00
C GLN A 400 8.99 -10.20 3.16
N PHE A 401 8.12 -9.38 3.75
CA PHE A 401 8.39 -7.94 3.85
C PHE A 401 9.38 -7.59 4.97
N ASN A 402 9.47 -8.39 6.04
CA ASN A 402 10.48 -8.18 7.06
C ASN A 402 11.89 -8.54 6.54
N LEU A 403 12.02 -9.53 5.64
CA LEU A 403 13.29 -9.86 4.98
C LEU A 403 13.89 -8.67 4.24
N TRP A 404 13.05 -7.81 3.69
CA TRP A 404 13.52 -6.62 3.00
C TRP A 404 14.22 -5.62 3.94
N SER A 405 13.78 -5.48 5.20
CA SER A 405 14.49 -4.64 6.18
C SER A 405 15.92 -5.13 6.45
N TYR A 406 16.15 -6.45 6.38
CA TYR A 406 17.50 -7.02 6.47
C TYR A 406 18.31 -6.80 5.19
N MET A 407 17.68 -6.83 4.01
CA MET A 407 18.35 -6.48 2.75
C MET A 407 18.76 -5.00 2.71
N CYS A 408 17.91 -4.08 3.21
CA CYS A 408 18.26 -2.65 3.33
C CYS A 408 19.51 -2.42 4.18
N ARG A 409 19.68 -3.18 5.27
CA ARG A 409 20.89 -3.12 6.09
C ARG A 409 22.14 -3.56 5.32
N ALA A 410 22.02 -4.57 4.46
CA ALA A 410 23.13 -4.97 3.58
C ALA A 410 23.46 -3.86 2.58
N TYR A 411 22.46 -3.21 1.98
CA TYR A 411 22.65 -2.03 1.13
C TYR A 411 23.37 -0.89 1.87
N GLU A 412 22.98 -0.58 3.10
CA GLU A 412 23.60 0.48 3.93
C GLU A 412 25.10 0.19 4.13
N VAL A 413 25.46 -1.01 4.58
CA VAL A 413 26.87 -1.41 4.81
C VAL A 413 27.68 -1.37 3.51
N ILE A 414 27.11 -1.89 2.41
CA ILE A 414 27.77 -1.88 1.10
C ILE A 414 28.00 -0.45 0.63
N ARG A 415 27.00 0.42 0.78
CA ARG A 415 27.07 1.83 0.41
C ARG A 415 28.15 2.56 1.20
N GLU A 416 28.12 2.46 2.52
CA GLU A 416 29.13 3.07 3.40
C GLU A 416 30.56 2.64 3.07
N ALA A 417 30.75 1.36 2.70
CA ALA A 417 32.04 0.85 2.27
C ALA A 417 32.49 1.41 0.90
N LEU A 418 31.56 1.62 -0.04
CA LEU A 418 31.86 2.09 -1.40
C LEU A 418 32.04 3.60 -1.51
N LEU A 419 31.35 4.40 -0.69
CA LEU A 419 31.40 5.87 -0.71
C LEU A 419 32.82 6.48 -0.65
N PRO A 420 33.74 6.03 0.22
CA PRO A 420 35.07 6.63 0.31
C PRO A 420 36.04 6.16 -0.79
N VAL A 421 35.63 5.25 -1.68
CA VAL A 421 36.52 4.67 -2.69
C VAL A 421 36.43 5.43 -4.00
N GLU A 422 37.52 6.11 -4.34
CA GLU A 422 37.73 6.64 -5.69
C GLU A 422 38.32 5.54 -6.60
N ASP A 423 37.65 5.30 -7.72
CA ASP A 423 38.10 4.38 -8.77
C ASP A 423 37.85 4.99 -10.15
N GLU A 424 38.53 4.48 -11.17
CA GLU A 424 38.37 4.96 -12.54
C GLU A 424 36.91 4.82 -13.00
N PRO A 425 36.32 5.83 -13.67
CA PRO A 425 34.97 5.73 -14.21
C PRO A 425 34.81 4.48 -15.08
N GLY A 426 33.72 3.74 -14.85
CA GLY A 426 33.46 2.49 -15.55
C GLY A 426 34.27 1.28 -15.07
N SER A 427 35.14 1.42 -14.06
CA SER A 427 35.68 0.29 -13.31
C SER A 427 34.57 -0.52 -12.62
N VAL A 428 34.89 -1.73 -12.18
CA VAL A 428 33.94 -2.60 -11.47
C VAL A 428 33.41 -1.92 -10.20
N LEU A 429 34.28 -1.30 -9.40
CA LEU A 429 33.88 -0.62 -8.17
C LEU A 429 33.11 0.68 -8.45
N SER A 430 33.49 1.46 -9.48
CA SER A 430 32.73 2.67 -9.86
C SER A 430 31.30 2.32 -10.29
N ARG A 431 31.13 1.29 -11.14
CA ARG A 431 29.79 0.86 -11.57
C ARG A 431 28.95 0.33 -10.42
N LEU A 432 29.56 -0.48 -9.54
CA LEU A 432 28.86 -0.97 -8.34
C LEU A 432 28.44 0.19 -7.44
N ARG A 433 29.32 1.17 -7.18
CA ARG A 433 29.01 2.38 -6.41
C ARG A 433 27.87 3.18 -7.05
N GLU A 434 27.95 3.46 -8.35
CA GLU A 434 26.91 4.18 -9.09
C GLU A 434 25.55 3.45 -9.04
N ARG A 435 25.56 2.12 -9.12
CA ARG A 435 24.34 1.32 -9.03
C ARG A 435 23.76 1.34 -7.61
N ILE A 436 24.60 1.18 -6.58
CA ILE A 436 24.17 1.21 -5.18
C ILE A 436 23.62 2.59 -4.79
N GLU A 437 24.23 3.70 -5.22
CA GLU A 437 23.68 5.05 -4.99
C GLU A 437 22.30 5.23 -5.64
N ARG A 438 22.13 4.78 -6.90
CA ARG A 438 20.85 4.86 -7.61
C ARG A 438 19.76 4.04 -6.92
N ASP A 439 20.11 2.83 -6.50
CA ASP A 439 19.21 1.96 -5.75
C ASP A 439 18.88 2.60 -4.39
N TRP A 440 19.84 3.26 -3.74
CA TRP A 440 19.66 3.95 -2.47
C TRP A 440 18.63 5.08 -2.55
N ASP A 441 18.64 5.89 -3.62
CA ASP A 441 17.62 6.92 -3.85
C ASP A 441 16.19 6.33 -3.88
N THR A 442 16.06 5.09 -4.35
CA THR A 442 14.79 4.37 -4.38
C THR A 442 14.39 3.82 -3.00
N LEU A 443 15.37 3.56 -2.12
CA LEU A 443 15.15 3.07 -0.77
C LEU A 443 14.79 4.19 0.22
N LEU A 444 15.33 5.40 0.04
CA LEU A 444 15.14 6.55 0.94
C LEU A 444 13.68 6.86 1.32
N PRO A 445 12.69 6.81 0.39
CA PRO A 445 11.29 7.10 0.74
C PRO A 445 10.70 6.17 1.79
N THR A 446 11.34 5.02 2.04
CA THR A 446 10.87 4.03 3.01
C THR A 446 11.40 4.24 4.42
N ARG A 447 12.42 5.10 4.54
CA ARG A 447 13.11 5.44 5.79
C ARG A 447 13.76 4.25 6.50
N LEU A 448 13.90 3.10 5.84
CA LEU A 448 14.51 1.90 6.44
C LEU A 448 16.01 2.02 6.67
N GLU A 449 16.65 3.10 6.20
CA GLU A 449 18.00 3.49 6.63
C GLU A 449 18.03 3.96 8.10
N GLN A 450 16.90 4.40 8.65
CA GLN A 450 16.80 4.88 10.03
C GLN A 450 16.54 3.71 10.98
N ALA A 451 17.40 3.56 12.00
CA ALA A 451 17.26 2.49 12.99
C ALA A 451 15.88 2.47 13.67
N ALA A 452 15.36 3.65 14.06
CA ALA A 452 14.05 3.77 14.68
C ALA A 452 12.91 3.26 13.78
N GLN A 453 12.98 3.55 12.47
CA GLN A 453 12.00 3.07 11.50
C GLN A 453 12.09 1.55 11.31
N ARG A 454 13.29 0.97 11.30
CA ARG A 454 13.49 -0.48 11.22
C ARG A 454 12.93 -1.21 12.44
N ASP A 455 13.30 -0.76 13.63
CA ASP A 455 12.84 -1.37 14.90
C ASP A 455 11.32 -1.35 14.98
N TRP A 456 10.74 -0.23 14.56
CA TRP A 456 9.31 -0.08 14.46
C TRP A 456 8.67 -1.02 13.43
N ALA A 457 9.23 -1.11 12.22
CA ALA A 457 8.68 -1.93 11.14
C ALA A 457 8.70 -3.41 11.53
N GLU A 458 9.82 -3.85 12.09
CA GLU A 458 10.01 -5.20 12.62
C GLU A 458 8.99 -5.51 13.71
N ALA A 459 8.80 -4.61 14.70
CA ALA A 459 7.82 -4.82 15.78
C ALA A 459 6.41 -5.12 15.24
N ARG A 460 6.02 -4.47 14.14
CA ARG A 460 4.68 -4.64 13.54
C ARG A 460 4.56 -5.94 12.76
N TYR A 461 5.60 -6.34 12.03
CA TYR A 461 5.62 -7.64 11.38
C TYR A 461 5.63 -8.78 12.40
N ILE A 462 6.34 -8.62 13.52
CA ILE A 462 6.32 -9.58 14.64
C ILE A 462 4.88 -9.74 15.13
N GLU A 463 4.21 -8.64 15.47
CA GLU A 463 2.86 -8.70 16.00
C GLU A 463 1.86 -9.26 14.99
N MET A 464 1.96 -8.85 13.72
CA MET A 464 1.14 -9.40 12.63
C MET A 464 1.32 -10.92 12.50
N PHE A 465 2.57 -11.42 12.49
CA PHE A 465 2.88 -12.84 12.36
C PHE A 465 2.40 -13.66 13.55
N ASP A 466 2.66 -13.16 14.76
CA ASP A 466 2.27 -13.80 16.02
C ASP A 466 0.76 -13.87 16.20
N ARG A 467 0.05 -12.80 15.81
CA ARG A 467 -1.42 -12.79 15.84
C ARG A 467 -1.98 -13.71 14.78
N ALA A 468 -1.50 -13.62 13.53
CA ALA A 468 -1.97 -14.46 12.44
C ALA A 468 -1.87 -15.97 12.72
N GLN A 469 -0.80 -16.42 13.41
CA GLN A 469 -0.71 -17.79 13.89
C GLN A 469 -1.82 -18.13 14.91
N ARG A 470 -2.06 -17.26 15.89
CA ARG A 470 -3.11 -17.44 16.91
C ARG A 470 -4.53 -17.44 16.33
N GLY A 471 -4.74 -16.77 15.20
CA GLY A 471 -6.00 -16.79 14.46
C GLY A 471 -6.26 -18.06 13.65
N MET A 472 -5.32 -19.00 13.59
CA MET A 472 -5.54 -20.27 12.90
C MET A 472 -6.46 -21.18 13.70
N ARG A 473 -7.42 -21.84 13.03
CA ARG A 473 -8.23 -22.87 13.69
C ARG A 473 -7.34 -24.00 14.22
N GLY A 474 -7.55 -24.37 15.48
CA GLY A 474 -6.78 -25.43 16.13
C GLY A 474 -5.36 -25.02 16.55
N PHE A 475 -5.03 -23.72 16.51
CA PHE A 475 -3.75 -23.22 17.01
C PHE A 475 -3.50 -23.66 18.46
N ARG A 476 -2.23 -23.93 18.78
CA ARG A 476 -1.76 -24.22 20.14
C ARG A 476 -0.57 -23.34 20.47
N GLU A 477 -0.56 -22.78 21.68
CA GLU A 477 0.51 -21.85 22.10
C GLU A 477 1.92 -22.48 22.06
N ASP A 478 2.03 -23.80 22.25
CA ASP A 478 3.31 -24.52 22.16
C ASP A 478 3.83 -24.72 20.73
N THR A 479 3.01 -24.40 19.72
CA THR A 479 3.38 -24.41 18.29
C THR A 479 3.74 -23.03 17.76
N LEU A 480 3.71 -22.00 18.60
CA LEU A 480 4.03 -20.64 18.20
C LEU A 480 5.48 -20.53 17.71
N VAL A 481 5.64 -20.10 16.47
CA VAL A 481 6.95 -19.70 15.92
C VAL A 481 7.10 -18.21 16.13
N ARG A 482 8.19 -17.77 16.76
CA ARG A 482 8.48 -16.34 16.90
C ARG A 482 9.15 -15.83 15.63
N LEU A 483 8.63 -14.74 15.07
CA LEU A 483 9.21 -14.16 13.84
C LEU A 483 10.71 -13.83 14.01
N ARG A 484 11.11 -13.26 15.15
CA ARG A 484 12.53 -12.93 15.42
C ARG A 484 13.46 -14.14 15.34
N ASP A 485 13.00 -15.31 15.78
CA ASP A 485 13.82 -16.52 15.77
C ASP A 485 14.05 -17.00 14.33
N VAL A 486 13.10 -16.75 13.42
CA VAL A 486 13.24 -17.05 11.99
C VAL A 486 14.34 -16.21 11.33
N PHE A 487 14.53 -14.96 11.78
CA PHE A 487 15.56 -14.06 11.25
C PHE A 487 16.92 -14.19 11.94
N THR A 488 17.10 -15.19 12.82
CA THR A 488 18.40 -15.49 13.41
C THR A 488 19.29 -16.15 12.33
N PRO A 489 20.49 -15.61 12.03
CA PRO A 489 21.37 -16.19 11.02
C PRO A 489 21.76 -17.63 11.39
N ALA A 490 21.83 -18.54 10.41
CA ALA A 490 22.11 -19.96 10.66
C ALA A 490 23.47 -20.20 11.34
N ARG A 491 24.49 -19.41 10.99
CA ARG A 491 25.89 -19.45 11.45
C ARG A 491 26.51 -20.84 11.39
N ASP A 492 26.19 -21.58 10.35
CA ASP A 492 26.68 -22.95 10.14
C ASP A 492 27.92 -22.98 9.22
N GLY A 493 28.43 -24.19 8.96
CA GLY A 493 29.59 -24.37 8.07
C GLY A 493 29.32 -23.98 6.62
N MET A 494 28.05 -23.84 6.20
CA MET A 494 27.73 -23.32 4.88
C MET A 494 27.97 -21.81 4.83
N ASP A 495 27.56 -21.06 5.85
CA ASP A 495 27.75 -19.60 5.89
C ASP A 495 29.23 -19.21 5.83
N ALA A 496 30.08 -19.95 6.55
CA ALA A 496 31.53 -19.75 6.51
C ALA A 496 32.10 -19.98 5.10
N ARG A 497 31.66 -21.04 4.40
CA ARG A 497 32.08 -21.34 3.02
C ARG A 497 31.58 -20.28 2.03
N THR A 498 30.32 -19.88 2.14
CA THR A 498 29.72 -18.83 1.29
C THR A 498 30.48 -17.52 1.43
N ARG A 499 30.83 -17.11 2.65
CA ARG A 499 31.63 -15.92 2.90
C ARG A 499 33.00 -15.97 2.20
N THR A 500 33.73 -17.08 2.37
CA THR A 500 35.01 -17.27 1.68
C THR A 500 34.87 -17.23 0.16
N LEU A 501 33.88 -17.94 -0.39
CA LEU A 501 33.64 -18.01 -1.82
C LEU A 501 33.27 -16.64 -2.42
N LEU A 502 32.43 -15.86 -1.73
CA LEU A 502 32.07 -14.51 -2.18
C LEU A 502 33.28 -13.59 -2.24
N ARG A 503 34.16 -13.62 -1.23
CA ARG A 503 35.41 -12.86 -1.25
C ARG A 503 36.29 -13.27 -2.43
N GLU A 504 36.43 -14.57 -2.68
CA GLU A 504 37.20 -15.09 -3.81
C GLU A 504 36.62 -14.62 -5.16
N LEU A 505 35.31 -14.71 -5.36
CA LEU A 505 34.64 -14.29 -6.58
C LEU A 505 34.73 -12.79 -6.81
N LEU A 506 34.51 -11.98 -5.76
CA LEU A 506 34.60 -10.52 -5.84
C LEU A 506 36.01 -10.05 -6.15
N HIS A 507 37.03 -10.63 -5.50
CA HIS A 507 38.43 -10.33 -5.82
C HIS A 507 38.79 -10.76 -7.24
N ALA A 508 38.39 -11.96 -7.67
CA ALA A 508 38.67 -12.44 -9.02
C ALA A 508 38.04 -11.53 -10.08
N ARG A 509 36.84 -10.98 -9.81
CA ARG A 509 36.16 -10.07 -10.73
C ARG A 509 36.82 -8.69 -10.81
N ALA A 510 37.25 -8.16 -9.68
CA ALA A 510 37.82 -6.81 -9.60
C ALA A 510 39.31 -6.76 -9.95
N GLY A 511 40.00 -7.90 -9.99
CA GLY A 511 41.41 -8.02 -10.37
C GLY A 511 42.37 -7.84 -9.19
N ALA A 512 43.65 -7.61 -9.50
CA ALA A 512 44.70 -7.47 -8.48
C ALA A 512 44.58 -6.12 -7.74
N LEU A 513 43.75 -6.10 -6.69
CA LEU A 513 43.54 -4.95 -5.81
C LEU A 513 44.40 -5.06 -4.55
N SER A 514 44.82 -3.91 -4.02
CA SER A 514 45.58 -3.81 -2.76
C SER A 514 45.04 -2.66 -1.89
N GLY A 515 45.31 -2.74 -0.59
CA GLY A 515 44.88 -1.75 0.40
C GLY A 515 43.36 -1.59 0.46
N THR A 516 42.90 -0.34 0.58
CA THR A 516 41.49 0.03 0.82
C THR A 516 40.49 -0.62 -0.13
N ARG A 517 40.82 -0.80 -1.41
CA ARG A 517 39.90 -1.41 -2.39
C ARG A 517 39.62 -2.88 -2.08
N ARG A 518 40.61 -3.60 -1.54
CA ARG A 518 40.45 -4.99 -1.12
C ARG A 518 39.56 -5.09 0.12
N ASP A 519 39.83 -4.24 1.12
CA ASP A 519 39.07 -4.22 2.37
C ASP A 519 37.58 -3.91 2.13
N VAL A 520 37.30 -3.06 1.13
CA VAL A 520 35.93 -2.72 0.72
C VAL A 520 35.24 -3.91 0.08
N LEU A 521 35.90 -4.65 -0.81
CA LEU A 521 35.32 -5.88 -1.37
C LEU A 521 35.09 -6.97 -0.32
N ASP A 522 35.99 -7.10 0.65
CA ASP A 522 35.79 -8.00 1.79
C ASP A 522 34.58 -7.58 2.63
N THR A 523 34.38 -6.27 2.85
CA THR A 523 33.20 -5.72 3.54
C THR A 523 31.91 -5.99 2.78
N VAL A 524 31.94 -5.79 1.45
CA VAL A 524 30.80 -6.10 0.56
C VAL A 524 30.47 -7.60 0.60
N ALA A 525 31.48 -8.47 0.52
CA ALA A 525 31.31 -9.92 0.62
C ALA A 525 30.66 -10.33 1.94
N ASP A 526 31.11 -9.73 3.04
CA ASP A 526 30.62 -10.02 4.39
C ASP A 526 29.18 -9.56 4.58
N ALA A 527 28.81 -8.39 4.05
CA ALA A 527 27.43 -7.89 4.10
C ALA A 527 26.47 -8.81 3.34
N ILE A 528 26.86 -9.27 2.15
CA ILE A 528 26.07 -10.24 1.36
C ILE A 528 25.97 -11.57 2.12
N ALA A 529 27.10 -12.10 2.60
CA ALA A 529 27.13 -13.38 3.31
C ALA A 529 26.26 -13.36 4.58
N GLU A 530 26.25 -12.25 5.32
CA GLU A 530 25.38 -12.10 6.50
C GLU A 530 23.90 -12.08 6.12
N PHE A 531 23.53 -11.36 5.05
CA PHE A 531 22.15 -11.37 4.54
C PHE A 531 21.72 -12.79 4.12
N LEU A 532 22.55 -13.51 3.37
CA LEU A 532 22.24 -14.87 2.92
C LEU A 532 22.10 -15.85 4.09
N ALA A 533 22.90 -15.69 5.15
CA ALA A 533 22.78 -16.50 6.37
C ALA A 533 21.44 -16.29 7.10
N ILE A 534 20.83 -15.10 6.97
CA ILE A 534 19.49 -14.76 7.46
C ILE A 534 18.39 -15.25 6.52
N GLU A 535 18.61 -15.14 5.20
CA GLU A 535 17.63 -15.56 4.20
C GLU A 535 17.33 -17.07 4.25
N ARG A 536 18.34 -17.91 4.51
CA ARG A 536 18.19 -19.38 4.58
C ARG A 536 17.11 -19.87 5.55
N PRO A 537 17.11 -19.49 6.85
CA PRO A 537 16.03 -19.86 7.76
C PRO A 537 14.68 -19.23 7.39
N VAL A 538 14.67 -18.04 6.78
CA VAL A 538 13.44 -17.40 6.28
C VAL A 538 12.83 -18.21 5.14
N LEU A 539 13.64 -18.70 4.19
CA LEU A 539 13.19 -19.60 3.10
C LEU A 539 12.55 -20.87 3.65
N ARG A 540 13.11 -21.45 4.73
CA ARG A 540 12.51 -22.60 5.42
C ARG A 540 11.13 -22.25 6.00
N ALA A 541 11.01 -21.10 6.67
CA ALA A 541 9.75 -20.67 7.25
C ALA A 541 8.69 -20.38 6.18
N LEU A 542 9.06 -19.68 5.09
CA LEU A 542 8.20 -19.43 3.94
C LEU A 542 7.71 -20.75 3.32
N ASP A 543 8.61 -21.71 3.07
CA ASP A 543 8.25 -23.03 2.56
C ASP A 543 7.29 -23.77 3.51
N GLY A 544 7.55 -23.72 4.82
CA GLY A 544 6.71 -24.32 5.85
C GLY A 544 5.28 -23.74 5.89
N VAL A 545 5.13 -22.42 5.82
CA VAL A 545 3.82 -21.77 5.77
C VAL A 545 3.13 -22.04 4.43
N GLN A 546 3.85 -22.01 3.31
CA GLN A 546 3.31 -22.33 1.99
C GLN A 546 2.82 -23.78 1.88
N ARG A 547 3.48 -24.74 2.55
CA ARG A 547 2.97 -26.12 2.66
C ARG A 547 1.60 -26.16 3.34
N GLN A 548 1.37 -25.35 4.37
CA GLN A 548 0.07 -25.24 5.02
C GLN A 548 -0.97 -24.60 4.10
N VAL A 549 -0.59 -23.57 3.34
CA VAL A 549 -1.44 -22.97 2.30
C VAL A 549 -1.86 -24.02 1.26
N ASN A 550 -0.91 -24.77 0.72
CA ASN A 550 -1.19 -25.80 -0.28
C ASN A 550 -2.08 -26.91 0.30
N ALA A 551 -1.86 -27.31 1.55
CA ALA A 551 -2.71 -28.29 2.22
C ALA A 551 -4.15 -27.78 2.37
N LEU A 552 -4.33 -26.54 2.84
CA LEU A 552 -5.64 -25.91 2.97
C LEU A 552 -6.37 -25.82 1.62
N LEU A 553 -5.64 -25.45 0.57
CA LEU A 553 -6.16 -25.29 -0.78
C LEU A 553 -6.20 -26.59 -1.56
N GLN A 554 -5.77 -27.71 -0.99
CA GLN A 554 -5.73 -29.02 -1.64
C GLN A 554 -4.91 -29.00 -2.94
N ARG A 555 -3.81 -28.24 -2.96
CA ARG A 555 -2.83 -28.20 -4.05
C ARG A 555 -1.64 -29.13 -3.76
N PRO A 556 -1.01 -29.72 -4.78
CA PRO A 556 0.28 -30.36 -4.59
C PRO A 556 1.33 -29.32 -4.18
N HIS A 557 2.20 -29.69 -3.26
CA HIS A 557 3.36 -28.88 -2.95
C HIS A 557 4.55 -29.30 -3.84
N PRO A 558 5.35 -28.37 -4.39
CA PRO A 558 6.44 -28.69 -5.30
C PRO A 558 7.51 -29.61 -4.70
N GLU A 559 8.12 -30.45 -5.54
CA GLU A 559 9.23 -31.32 -5.12
C GLU A 559 10.55 -30.55 -4.98
N ARG A 560 10.78 -29.55 -5.86
CA ARG A 560 11.96 -28.69 -5.77
C ARG A 560 11.85 -27.79 -4.55
N LYS A 561 13.00 -27.37 -4.02
CA LYS A 561 13.06 -26.40 -2.92
C LYS A 561 12.73 -24.99 -3.42
N LEU A 562 12.09 -24.20 -2.55
CA LEU A 562 11.96 -22.75 -2.70
C LEU A 562 13.35 -22.12 -2.68
N THR A 563 13.60 -21.19 -3.59
CA THR A 563 14.90 -20.51 -3.71
C THR A 563 14.77 -18.99 -3.64
N SER A 564 15.88 -18.31 -3.36
CA SER A 564 15.93 -16.84 -3.35
C SER A 564 15.57 -16.22 -4.71
N GLU A 565 15.82 -16.93 -5.82
CA GLU A 565 15.36 -16.50 -7.14
C GLU A 565 13.83 -16.54 -7.30
N ASP A 566 13.14 -17.43 -6.59
CA ASP A 566 11.67 -17.41 -6.59
C ASP A 566 11.16 -16.18 -5.82
N LEU A 567 11.80 -15.82 -4.70
CA LEU A 567 11.44 -14.61 -3.96
C LEU A 567 11.72 -13.34 -4.77
N ALA A 568 12.79 -13.32 -5.56
CA ALA A 568 13.15 -12.23 -6.46
C ALA A 568 12.03 -11.88 -7.46
N LEU A 569 11.16 -12.85 -7.79
CA LEU A 569 10.01 -12.61 -8.67
C LEU A 569 9.07 -11.54 -8.13
N GLN A 570 8.95 -11.40 -6.80
CA GLN A 570 8.13 -10.35 -6.20
C GLN A 570 8.62 -8.97 -6.62
N HIS A 571 9.95 -8.77 -6.66
CA HIS A 571 10.57 -7.52 -7.07
C HIS A 571 10.35 -7.25 -8.56
N ARG A 572 10.53 -8.28 -9.39
CA ARG A 572 10.33 -8.19 -10.85
C ARG A 572 8.88 -7.88 -11.22
N LEU A 573 7.90 -8.47 -10.54
CA LEU A 573 6.48 -8.19 -10.75
C LEU A 573 6.07 -6.76 -10.36
N ARG A 574 6.88 -6.09 -9.54
CA ARG A 574 6.62 -4.71 -9.12
C ARG A 574 7.21 -3.70 -10.10
N VAL A 575 8.09 -4.06 -11.03
CA VAL A 575 8.72 -3.11 -11.95
C VAL A 575 7.66 -2.21 -12.62
N GLY A 576 7.88 -0.90 -12.57
CA GLY A 576 6.91 0.10 -13.06
C GLY A 576 5.80 0.48 -12.07
N THR A 577 5.79 -0.09 -10.86
CA THR A 577 4.90 0.34 -9.77
C THR A 577 5.59 1.33 -8.82
N PHE A 578 4.81 2.13 -8.12
CA PHE A 578 5.34 3.02 -7.09
C PHE A 578 5.92 2.23 -5.92
N GLY A 579 7.13 2.60 -5.45
CA GLY A 579 7.79 1.95 -4.32
C GLY A 579 8.35 0.56 -4.66
N VAL A 580 8.80 0.35 -5.90
CA VAL A 580 9.64 -0.80 -6.27
C VAL A 580 10.90 -0.75 -5.46
N LEU A 581 11.27 -1.88 -4.89
CA LEU A 581 12.48 -2.00 -4.09
C LEU A 581 13.47 -2.84 -4.88
N PRO A 582 14.71 -2.35 -5.05
CA PRO A 582 15.72 -3.09 -5.79
C PRO A 582 16.08 -4.38 -5.06
N TYR A 583 16.48 -5.41 -5.82
CA TYR A 583 16.90 -6.69 -5.28
C TYR A 583 18.42 -6.81 -5.35
N LEU A 584 19.06 -6.95 -4.19
CA LEU A 584 20.51 -6.86 -4.08
C LEU A 584 21.23 -7.92 -4.93
N MET A 585 20.68 -9.13 -5.03
CA MET A 585 21.36 -10.19 -5.80
C MET A 585 21.31 -9.93 -7.32
N ASP A 586 20.30 -9.21 -7.81
CA ASP A 586 20.26 -8.77 -9.22
C ASP A 586 21.37 -7.73 -9.48
N VAL A 587 21.68 -6.85 -8.52
CA VAL A 587 22.81 -5.90 -8.62
C VAL A 587 24.15 -6.63 -8.81
N PHE A 588 24.41 -7.68 -8.01
CA PHE A 588 25.65 -8.45 -8.13
C PHE A 588 25.71 -9.28 -9.41
N ARG A 589 24.56 -9.78 -9.88
CA ARG A 589 24.48 -10.43 -11.19
C ARG A 589 24.84 -9.49 -12.31
N GLU A 590 24.28 -8.28 -12.32
CA GLU A 590 24.43 -7.32 -13.41
C GLU A 590 25.80 -6.63 -13.39
N GLU A 591 26.24 -6.13 -12.24
CA GLU A 591 27.47 -5.32 -12.16
C GLU A 591 28.73 -6.17 -12.00
N MET A 592 28.63 -7.29 -11.26
CA MET A 592 29.75 -8.17 -10.95
C MET A 592 29.75 -9.46 -11.79
N GLY A 593 28.66 -9.81 -12.46
CA GLY A 593 28.55 -11.09 -13.16
C GLY A 593 28.57 -12.28 -12.20
N ILE A 594 28.11 -12.09 -10.95
CA ILE A 594 28.06 -13.15 -9.93
C ILE A 594 26.60 -13.58 -9.74
N ALA A 595 26.30 -14.83 -10.02
CA ALA A 595 25.01 -15.44 -9.72
C ALA A 595 25.04 -16.04 -8.31
N ILE A 596 23.99 -15.76 -7.53
CA ILE A 596 23.80 -16.28 -6.17
C ILE A 596 22.42 -16.92 -6.12
N GLU A 597 22.35 -18.19 -5.73
CA GLU A 597 21.10 -18.91 -5.49
C GLU A 597 21.14 -19.57 -4.11
N THR A 598 20.11 -19.31 -3.31
CA THR A 598 20.00 -19.81 -1.94
C THR A 598 18.76 -20.68 -1.79
N THR A 599 18.89 -21.78 -1.06
CA THR A 599 17.80 -22.60 -0.53
C THR A 599 17.88 -22.63 1.00
N GLU A 600 16.92 -23.24 1.68
CA GLU A 600 17.00 -23.43 3.14
C GLU A 600 18.28 -24.15 3.64
N ALA A 601 18.96 -24.92 2.77
CA ALA A 601 20.07 -25.79 3.14
C ALA A 601 21.40 -25.40 2.49
N THR A 602 21.36 -24.73 1.34
CA THR A 602 22.54 -24.46 0.52
C THR A 602 22.54 -23.04 -0.03
N THR A 603 23.73 -22.53 -0.28
CA THR A 603 23.95 -21.32 -1.08
C THR A 603 24.98 -21.65 -2.14
N HIS A 604 24.66 -21.33 -3.39
CA HIS A 604 25.53 -21.51 -4.54
C HIS A 604 25.90 -20.14 -5.09
N CYS A 605 27.20 -19.89 -5.28
CA CYS A 605 27.72 -18.68 -5.89
C CYS A 605 28.62 -19.06 -7.07
N SER A 606 28.40 -18.43 -8.23
CA SER A 606 29.20 -18.68 -9.43
C SER A 606 29.29 -17.44 -10.32
N PHE A 607 30.16 -17.47 -11.32
CA PHE A 607 30.11 -16.47 -12.40
C PHE A 607 28.98 -16.80 -13.37
N VAL A 608 28.28 -15.77 -13.86
CA VAL A 608 27.25 -15.92 -14.90
C VAL A 608 27.89 -16.53 -16.16
N GLY A 609 27.33 -17.65 -16.63
CA GLY A 609 27.79 -18.34 -17.85
C GLY A 609 28.78 -19.49 -17.62
N ASN A 610 29.11 -19.82 -16.36
CA ASN A 610 29.88 -21.00 -15.97
C ASN A 610 29.03 -22.08 -15.30
#